data_AF-A0A959H1F2-F1
#
_entry.id   AF-A0A959H1F2-F1
#
_cell.length_a   1.000
_cell.length_b   1.000
_cell.length_c   1.000
_cell.angle_alpha   90.00
_cell.angle_beta   90.00
_cell.angle_gamma   90.00
#
_symmetry.space_group_name_H-M   'P 1'
#
loop_
_entity.id
_entity.type
_entity.pdbx_description
1 polymer ?
#
loop_
_entity_poly.entity_id
_entity_poly.type
_entity_poly.pdbx_seq_one_letter_code
_entity_poly.pdbx_strand_id
1 'polypeptide(L)'
;MNNRLLFILVLLGLAALWYFAGRHDRSYRAAADRPNDPWVFRSVLDKQARMITFALDDHLWVAYSTDSCSLYKAWEGGVDFTGAVYNMRHGPQPMSIGNAWFENAYRQPWTVTHNGKTETPRADYKGHRYTRDGHAEIMYDLVLSDGQRIRVNERPEYVERDRQRGFERTFTIENAPEGVEVSLHTNVASIADPVNIETDGAWKQEAVESLPTDDDLRA
;
A
#
# COMPACT_ATOMS: atom_id res chain seq x y z
N MET A 1 42.49 -47.30 -4.83
CA MET A 1 41.73 -46.53 -3.81
C MET A 1 40.76 -47.49 -3.14
N ASN A 2 40.81 -47.64 -1.81
CA ASN A 2 39.98 -48.64 -1.12
C ASN A 2 38.48 -48.28 -1.29
N ASN A 3 37.63 -49.26 -1.61
CA ASN A 3 36.18 -49.04 -1.78
C ASN A 3 35.54 -48.33 -0.58
N ARG A 4 36.08 -48.54 0.63
CA ARG A 4 35.68 -47.82 1.86
C ARG A 4 35.99 -46.32 1.81
N LEU A 5 37.15 -45.93 1.27
CA LEU A 5 37.55 -44.53 1.14
C LEU A 5 36.67 -43.81 0.10
N LEU A 6 36.37 -44.48 -1.02
CA LEU A 6 35.47 -43.96 -2.05
C LEU A 6 34.05 -43.74 -1.49
N PHE A 7 33.55 -44.69 -0.70
CA PHE A 7 32.22 -44.60 -0.09
C PHE A 7 32.10 -43.43 0.90
N ILE A 8 33.13 -43.20 1.72
CA ILE A 8 33.18 -42.07 2.66
C ILE A 8 33.20 -40.73 1.92
N LEU A 9 33.99 -40.62 0.83
CA LEU A 9 34.04 -39.40 0.03
C LEU A 9 32.71 -39.08 -0.65
N VAL A 10 32.00 -40.10 -1.13
CA VAL A 10 30.65 -39.93 -1.71
C VAL A 10 29.65 -39.46 -0.66
N LEU A 11 29.66 -40.05 0.54
CA LEU A 11 28.78 -39.63 1.63
C LEU A 11 29.06 -38.18 2.08
N LEU A 12 30.33 -37.79 2.18
CA LEU A 12 30.72 -36.41 2.49
C LEU A 12 30.30 -35.44 1.38
N GLY A 13 30.45 -35.84 0.11
CA GLY A 13 29.99 -35.06 -1.04
C GLY A 13 28.48 -34.85 -1.03
N LEU A 14 27.69 -35.89 -0.75
CA LEU A 14 26.23 -35.81 -0.64
C LEU A 14 25.78 -34.98 0.58
N ALA A 15 26.46 -35.12 1.72
CA ALA A 15 26.18 -34.31 2.89
C ALA A 15 26.51 -32.82 2.67
N ALA A 16 27.60 -32.52 1.96
CA ALA A 16 27.93 -31.15 1.56
C ALA A 16 26.89 -30.60 0.57
N LEU A 17 26.48 -31.40 -0.43
CA LEU A 17 25.45 -30.99 -1.39
C LEU A 17 24.12 -30.70 -0.69
N TRP A 18 23.73 -31.53 0.29
CA TRP A 18 22.54 -31.32 1.11
C TRP A 18 22.66 -30.08 1.99
N TYR A 19 23.83 -29.83 2.57
CA TYR A 19 24.10 -28.63 3.37
C TYR A 19 24.04 -27.34 2.52
N PHE A 20 24.60 -27.35 1.31
CA PHE A 20 24.57 -26.21 0.41
C PHE A 20 23.19 -26.01 -0.25
N ALA A 21 22.48 -27.09 -0.60
CA ALA A 21 21.11 -27.00 -1.12
C ALA A 21 20.09 -26.59 -0.03
N GLY A 22 20.33 -26.98 1.23
CA GLY A 22 19.51 -26.60 2.38
C GLY A 22 19.75 -25.18 2.89
N ARG A 23 20.82 -24.51 2.43
CA ARG A 23 20.96 -23.06 2.57
C ARG A 23 20.03 -22.38 1.55
N HIS A 24 18.73 -22.43 1.81
CA HIS A 24 17.84 -21.41 1.30
C HIS A 24 18.36 -20.06 1.78
N ASP A 25 18.54 -19.12 0.85
CA ASP A 25 18.72 -17.71 1.16
C ASP A 25 17.55 -17.28 2.05
N ARG A 26 17.79 -17.21 3.37
CA ARG A 26 16.83 -16.72 4.38
C ARG A 26 16.60 -15.21 4.28
N SER A 27 17.08 -14.58 3.21
CA SER A 27 16.99 -13.14 2.96
C SER A 27 15.62 -12.69 2.48
N TYR A 28 14.69 -13.62 2.19
CA TYR A 28 13.27 -13.32 2.17
C TYR A 28 12.72 -13.59 3.57
N ARG A 29 12.53 -12.51 4.35
CA ARG A 29 11.69 -12.55 5.55
C ARG A 29 10.36 -13.17 5.11
N ALA A 30 9.84 -14.15 5.85
CA ALA A 30 8.55 -14.77 5.53
C ALA A 30 7.57 -13.63 5.26
N ALA A 31 7.07 -13.54 4.02
CA ALA A 31 6.08 -12.54 3.67
C ALA A 31 4.95 -12.67 4.70
N ALA A 32 4.45 -11.53 5.20
CA ALA A 32 3.26 -11.55 6.03
C ALA A 32 2.19 -12.41 5.32
N ASP A 33 1.41 -13.18 6.08
CA ASP A 33 0.35 -13.98 5.48
C ASP A 33 -0.67 -13.01 4.88
N ARG A 34 -0.68 -12.90 3.54
CA ARG A 34 -1.53 -11.95 2.82
C ARG A 34 -2.80 -12.67 2.42
N PRO A 35 -3.98 -12.04 2.52
CA PRO A 35 -5.26 -12.71 2.32
C PRO A 35 -5.58 -13.02 0.84
N ASN A 36 -4.71 -12.65 -0.10
CA ASN A 36 -4.86 -12.92 -1.52
C ASN A 36 -3.51 -13.11 -2.21
N ASP A 37 -3.44 -13.92 -3.27
CA ASP A 37 -2.25 -14.05 -4.11
C ASP A 37 -2.64 -13.92 -5.59
N PRO A 38 -2.13 -12.90 -6.34
CA PRO A 38 -1.23 -11.84 -5.88
C PRO A 38 -1.91 -10.86 -4.91
N TRP A 39 -1.21 -10.45 -3.86
CA TRP A 39 -1.76 -9.49 -2.89
C TRP A 39 -1.69 -8.04 -3.36
N VAL A 40 -0.95 -7.75 -4.42
CA VAL A 40 -0.99 -6.46 -5.13
C VAL A 40 -1.37 -6.69 -6.59
N PHE A 41 -2.46 -6.06 -7.05
CA PHE A 41 -2.96 -6.27 -8.40
C PHE A 41 -3.73 -5.07 -8.93
N ARG A 42 -3.87 -4.98 -10.26
CA ARG A 42 -4.72 -3.98 -10.90
C ARG A 42 -6.04 -4.55 -11.35
N SER A 43 -7.10 -3.75 -11.25
CA SER A 43 -8.45 -4.12 -11.67
C SER A 43 -9.28 -2.89 -12.06
N VAL A 44 -10.49 -3.15 -12.55
CA VAL A 44 -11.60 -2.21 -12.45
C VAL A 44 -12.29 -2.55 -11.13
N LEU A 45 -12.22 -1.66 -10.13
CA LEU A 45 -12.78 -1.88 -8.80
C LEU A 45 -13.89 -0.85 -8.57
N ASP A 46 -15.04 -1.28 -8.06
CA ASP A 46 -16.17 -0.40 -7.72
C ASP A 46 -16.60 0.49 -8.89
N LYS A 47 -16.59 -0.09 -10.10
CA LYS A 47 -16.85 0.59 -11.39
C LYS A 47 -15.83 1.68 -11.75
N GLN A 48 -14.73 1.81 -11.01
CA GLN A 48 -13.62 2.71 -11.31
C GLN A 48 -12.52 1.94 -12.04
N ALA A 49 -12.14 2.43 -13.22
CA ALA A 49 -11.03 1.87 -13.97
C ALA A 49 -9.68 2.34 -13.39
N ARG A 50 -8.61 1.61 -13.72
CA ARG A 50 -7.22 1.95 -13.37
C ARG A 50 -6.98 1.98 -11.85
N MET A 51 -7.53 0.98 -11.15
CA MET A 51 -7.27 0.81 -9.71
C MET A 51 -6.13 -0.16 -9.51
N ILE A 52 -5.33 0.10 -8.47
CA ILE A 52 -4.40 -0.87 -7.88
C ILE A 52 -4.85 -1.15 -6.45
N THR A 53 -4.98 -2.44 -6.13
CA THR A 53 -5.45 -2.92 -4.83
C THR A 53 -4.33 -3.63 -4.12
N PHE A 54 -4.21 -3.39 -2.81
CA PHE A 54 -3.32 -4.04 -1.88
C PHE A 54 -4.17 -4.78 -0.85
N ALA A 55 -4.04 -6.09 -0.82
CA ALA A 55 -4.62 -6.98 0.16
C ALA A 55 -3.62 -7.09 1.32
N LEU A 56 -3.64 -6.13 2.26
CA LEU A 56 -2.60 -6.00 3.29
C LEU A 56 -2.80 -7.02 4.41
N ASP A 57 -4.04 -7.20 4.85
CA ASP A 57 -4.45 -8.12 5.91
C ASP A 57 -5.94 -8.49 5.70
N ASP A 58 -6.42 -9.58 6.30
CA ASP A 58 -7.86 -9.94 6.28
C ASP A 58 -8.74 -8.77 6.75
N HIS A 59 -8.21 -7.94 7.65
CA HIS A 59 -8.90 -6.79 8.21
C HIS A 59 -8.60 -5.47 7.48
N LEU A 60 -7.69 -5.45 6.50
CA LEU A 60 -7.36 -4.22 5.78
C LEU A 60 -6.96 -4.48 4.33
N TRP A 61 -7.82 -4.01 3.43
CA TRP A 61 -7.56 -3.86 2.02
C TRP A 61 -7.58 -2.38 1.68
N VAL A 62 -6.71 -1.97 0.75
CA VAL A 62 -6.66 -0.59 0.26
C VAL A 62 -6.57 -0.55 -1.24
N ALA A 63 -7.17 0.47 -1.84
CA ALA A 63 -7.13 0.69 -3.27
C ALA A 63 -6.73 2.12 -3.58
N TYR A 64 -5.92 2.27 -4.62
CA TYR A 64 -5.44 3.55 -5.13
C TYR A 64 -5.85 3.71 -6.58
N SER A 65 -6.16 4.95 -6.97
CA SER A 65 -6.28 5.28 -8.38
C SER A 65 -4.88 5.41 -8.98
N THR A 66 -4.56 4.65 -10.03
CA THR A 66 -3.31 4.85 -10.78
C THR A 66 -3.39 6.02 -11.77
N ASP A 67 -4.54 6.69 -11.85
CA ASP A 67 -4.73 7.91 -12.67
C ASP A 67 -4.27 9.14 -11.89
N SER A 68 -4.68 9.26 -10.62
CA SER A 68 -4.34 10.39 -9.76
C SER A 68 -3.32 10.09 -8.66
N CYS A 69 -2.89 8.82 -8.54
CA CYS A 69 -2.01 8.33 -7.46
C CYS A 69 -2.51 8.71 -6.07
N SER A 70 -3.83 8.71 -5.89
CA SER A 70 -4.51 8.99 -4.64
C SER A 70 -5.07 7.70 -4.08
N LEU A 71 -5.01 7.56 -2.75
CA LEU A 71 -5.79 6.55 -2.05
C LEU A 71 -7.27 6.77 -2.39
N TYR A 72 -7.98 5.71 -2.74
CA TYR A 72 -9.42 5.73 -2.98
C TYR A 72 -10.16 5.26 -1.73
N LYS A 73 -9.83 4.07 -1.23
CA LYS A 73 -10.60 3.39 -0.19
C LYS A 73 -9.72 2.51 0.67
N ALA A 74 -10.06 2.43 1.96
CA ALA A 74 -9.57 1.41 2.89
C ALA A 74 -10.79 0.70 3.52
N TRP A 75 -10.79 -0.64 3.52
CA TRP A 75 -11.92 -1.43 3.97
C TRP A 75 -11.48 -2.78 4.55
N GLU A 76 -12.35 -3.36 5.38
CA GLU A 76 -12.21 -4.74 5.87
C GLU A 76 -12.91 -5.72 4.92
N GLY A 77 -12.37 -6.94 4.76
CA GLY A 77 -13.00 -8.01 3.98
C GLY A 77 -12.17 -8.41 2.77
N GLY A 78 -12.59 -8.01 1.57
CA GLY A 78 -11.86 -8.39 0.34
C GLY A 78 -12.44 -7.84 -0.96
N VAL A 79 -12.16 -8.52 -2.06
CA VAL A 79 -12.68 -8.19 -3.39
C VAL A 79 -13.48 -9.36 -3.95
N ASP A 80 -14.69 -9.08 -4.43
CA ASP A 80 -15.45 -10.04 -5.23
C ASP A 80 -14.88 -10.08 -6.65
N PHE A 81 -14.07 -11.09 -6.95
CA PHE A 81 -13.46 -11.27 -8.27
C PHE A 81 -14.46 -11.82 -9.28
N THR A 82 -15.36 -10.96 -9.74
CA THR A 82 -16.33 -11.27 -10.82
C THR A 82 -15.93 -10.65 -12.15
N GLY A 83 -16.46 -11.22 -13.24
CA GLY A 83 -16.30 -10.73 -14.61
C GLY A 83 -15.45 -11.63 -15.49
N ALA A 84 -15.45 -11.34 -16.78
CA ALA A 84 -14.93 -12.23 -17.83
C ALA A 84 -13.45 -12.61 -17.63
N VAL A 85 -12.64 -11.74 -17.01
CA VAL A 85 -11.23 -12.02 -16.72
C VAL A 85 -11.06 -13.02 -15.57
N TYR A 86 -11.94 -13.00 -14.58
CA TYR A 86 -11.78 -13.78 -13.34
C TYR A 86 -12.57 -15.08 -13.35
N ASN A 87 -13.80 -15.06 -13.86
CA ASN A 87 -14.70 -16.22 -13.79
C ASN A 87 -15.24 -16.67 -15.15
N MET A 88 -14.71 -16.13 -16.26
CA MET A 88 -15.13 -16.43 -17.64
C MET A 88 -16.62 -16.17 -17.93
N ARG A 89 -17.33 -15.47 -17.04
CA ARG A 89 -18.72 -15.09 -17.21
C ARG A 89 -18.82 -13.60 -17.51
N HIS A 90 -19.73 -13.26 -18.42
CA HIS A 90 -20.20 -11.88 -18.50
C HIS A 90 -20.91 -11.56 -17.18
N GLY A 91 -20.41 -10.54 -16.50
CA GLY A 91 -20.86 -10.18 -15.16
C GLY A 91 -20.33 -8.80 -14.78
N PRO A 92 -20.75 -8.31 -13.60
CA PRO A 92 -20.21 -7.06 -13.06
C PRO A 92 -18.69 -7.13 -12.92
N GLN A 93 -18.06 -5.96 -12.99
CA GLN A 93 -16.63 -5.81 -12.70
C GLN A 93 -16.38 -6.05 -11.20
N PRO A 94 -15.13 -6.33 -10.78
CA PRO A 94 -14.80 -6.54 -9.38
C PRO A 94 -15.32 -5.44 -8.44
N MET A 95 -15.78 -5.85 -7.26
CA MET A 95 -16.34 -4.96 -6.23
C MET A 95 -15.65 -5.19 -4.89
N SER A 96 -15.48 -4.13 -4.10
CA SER A 96 -15.08 -4.27 -2.70
C SER A 96 -16.19 -4.96 -1.89
N ILE A 97 -15.81 -5.88 -1.01
CA ILE A 97 -16.71 -6.55 -0.07
C ILE A 97 -16.32 -6.12 1.34
N GLY A 98 -17.31 -5.66 2.11
CA GLY A 98 -17.17 -5.31 3.52
C GLY A 98 -17.27 -3.81 3.79
N ASN A 99 -17.07 -3.43 5.06
CA ASN A 99 -17.28 -2.06 5.52
C ASN A 99 -16.06 -1.19 5.20
N ALA A 100 -16.31 -0.03 4.58
CA ALA A 100 -15.29 0.98 4.36
C ALA A 100 -14.95 1.66 5.69
N TRP A 101 -13.68 1.67 6.06
CA TRP A 101 -13.20 2.51 7.16
C TRP A 101 -12.95 3.93 6.69
N PHE A 102 -12.60 4.07 5.41
CA PHE A 102 -12.20 5.31 4.80
C PHE A 102 -12.51 5.29 3.30
N GLU A 103 -13.10 6.36 2.79
CA GLU A 103 -13.16 6.70 1.38
C GLU A 103 -12.61 8.13 1.21
N ASN A 104 -11.67 8.30 0.28
CA ASN A 104 -10.98 9.57 0.12
C ASN A 104 -11.86 10.61 -0.58
N ALA A 105 -12.02 11.78 0.04
CA ALA A 105 -12.71 12.91 -0.56
C ALA A 105 -11.88 13.60 -1.66
N TYR A 106 -10.56 13.43 -1.64
CA TYR A 106 -9.62 14.16 -2.49
C TYR A 106 -9.07 13.29 -3.62
N ARG A 107 -9.60 13.45 -4.83
CA ARG A 107 -9.09 12.75 -6.01
C ARG A 107 -7.68 13.20 -6.41
N GLN A 108 -7.33 14.46 -6.18
CA GLN A 108 -5.99 15.01 -6.44
C GLN A 108 -5.44 15.63 -5.14
N PRO A 109 -4.89 14.81 -4.24
CA PRO A 109 -4.60 15.24 -2.88
C PRO A 109 -3.26 15.98 -2.73
N TRP A 110 -2.40 15.94 -3.74
CA TRP A 110 -1.06 16.50 -3.66
C TRP A 110 -1.03 17.98 -3.99
N THR A 111 -0.33 18.75 -3.17
CA THR A 111 0.05 20.14 -3.44
C THR A 111 1.55 20.31 -3.20
N VAL A 112 2.16 21.21 -3.98
CA VAL A 112 3.58 21.53 -3.86
C VAL A 112 3.73 23.03 -3.77
N THR A 113 4.41 23.51 -2.73
CA THR A 113 4.68 24.92 -2.49
C THR A 113 6.17 25.19 -2.62
N HIS A 114 6.52 26.15 -3.47
CA HIS A 114 7.90 26.60 -3.66
C HIS A 114 7.93 28.13 -3.73
N ASN A 115 8.76 28.76 -2.89
CA ASN A 115 8.87 30.24 -2.80
C ASN A 115 7.51 30.94 -2.60
N GLY A 116 6.64 30.36 -1.77
CA GLY A 116 5.30 30.90 -1.47
C GLY A 116 4.26 30.72 -2.59
N LYS A 117 4.62 30.07 -3.70
CA LYS A 117 3.68 29.72 -4.77
C LYS A 117 3.31 28.24 -4.64
N THR A 118 2.01 27.98 -4.47
CA THR A 118 1.45 26.62 -4.42
C THR A 118 0.90 26.21 -5.79
N GLU A 119 1.17 24.98 -6.20
CA GLU A 119 0.55 24.36 -7.37
C GLU A 119 0.08 22.92 -7.06
N THR A 120 -0.86 22.43 -7.88
CA THR A 120 -1.34 21.04 -7.83
C THR A 120 -0.61 20.25 -8.91
N PRO A 121 0.42 19.46 -8.57
CA PRO A 121 1.18 18.71 -9.55
C PRO A 121 0.33 17.63 -10.21
N ARG A 122 0.69 17.27 -11.44
CA ARG A 122 0.12 16.09 -12.09
C ARG A 122 0.82 14.85 -11.55
N ALA A 123 0.07 13.94 -10.94
CA ALA A 123 0.60 12.63 -10.56
C ALA A 123 0.82 11.73 -11.79
N ASP A 124 1.93 11.01 -11.81
CA ASP A 124 2.36 10.16 -12.93
C ASP A 124 2.80 8.79 -12.39
N TYR A 125 1.88 7.83 -12.41
CA TYR A 125 2.08 6.48 -11.90
C TYR A 125 3.24 5.75 -12.60
N LYS A 126 4.16 5.20 -11.82
CA LYS A 126 5.37 4.49 -12.29
C LYS A 126 5.38 3.00 -12.01
N GLY A 127 4.36 2.48 -11.32
CA GLY A 127 4.25 1.07 -11.01
C GLY A 127 4.13 0.82 -9.52
N HIS A 128 4.24 -0.46 -9.16
CA HIS A 128 4.44 -0.90 -7.80
C HIS A 128 5.62 -1.87 -7.77
N ARG A 129 6.19 -2.09 -6.59
CA ARG A 129 7.25 -3.09 -6.38
C ARG A 129 7.07 -3.79 -5.05
N TYR A 130 7.47 -5.05 -4.99
CA TYR A 130 7.70 -5.75 -3.73
C TYR A 130 9.09 -5.40 -3.20
N THR A 131 9.18 -5.10 -1.91
CA THR A 131 10.43 -4.80 -1.23
C THR A 131 11.04 -6.09 -0.64
N ARG A 132 12.34 -6.09 -0.38
CA ARG A 132 13.06 -7.28 0.12
C ARG A 132 12.58 -7.76 1.49
N ASP A 133 12.01 -6.86 2.28
CA ASP A 133 11.46 -7.11 3.61
C ASP A 133 10.00 -7.59 3.59
N GLY A 134 9.41 -7.84 2.40
CA GLY A 134 8.08 -8.47 2.27
C GLY A 134 6.91 -7.48 2.18
N HIS A 135 7.19 -6.21 1.93
CA HIS A 135 6.18 -5.17 1.76
C HIS A 135 6.04 -4.79 0.28
N ALA A 136 5.18 -3.82 -0.01
CA ALA A 136 5.04 -3.29 -1.34
C ALA A 136 4.91 -1.76 -1.30
N GLU A 137 5.35 -1.14 -2.38
CA GLU A 137 5.29 0.30 -2.57
C GLU A 137 4.56 0.62 -3.87
N ILE A 138 3.71 1.64 -3.83
CA ILE A 138 3.26 2.34 -5.03
C ILE A 138 4.24 3.48 -5.34
N MET A 139 4.65 3.58 -6.60
CA MET A 139 5.64 4.56 -7.05
C MET A 139 5.00 5.51 -8.06
N TYR A 140 5.20 6.80 -7.89
CA TYR A 140 4.72 7.82 -8.82
C TYR A 140 5.58 9.09 -8.77
N ASP A 141 5.54 9.88 -9.83
CA ASP A 141 6.13 11.21 -9.83
C ASP A 141 5.03 12.27 -9.67
N LEU A 142 5.27 13.28 -8.85
CA LEU A 142 4.58 14.56 -8.89
C LEU A 142 5.29 15.43 -9.93
N VAL A 143 4.62 15.70 -11.05
CA VAL A 143 5.16 16.50 -12.16
C VAL A 143 4.70 17.93 -12.02
N LEU A 144 5.66 18.82 -11.78
CA LEU A 144 5.46 20.27 -11.62
C LEU A 144 5.22 20.95 -12.98
N SER A 145 4.76 22.20 -12.95
CA SER A 145 4.44 22.96 -14.18
C SER A 145 5.67 23.26 -15.05
N ASP A 146 6.86 23.33 -14.45
CA ASP A 146 8.15 23.50 -15.13
C ASP A 146 8.74 22.17 -15.65
N GLY A 147 8.08 21.04 -15.39
CA GLY A 147 8.52 19.71 -15.77
C GLY A 147 9.43 19.02 -14.74
N GLN A 148 9.78 19.67 -13.62
CA GLN A 148 10.45 19.04 -12.50
C GLN A 148 9.63 17.86 -11.97
N ARG A 149 10.32 16.80 -11.54
CA ARG A 149 9.71 15.58 -11.04
C ARG A 149 10.15 15.30 -9.61
N ILE A 150 9.19 15.24 -8.70
CA ILE A 150 9.39 14.80 -7.33
C ILE A 150 8.89 13.35 -7.24
N ARG A 151 9.76 12.41 -6.90
CA ARG A 151 9.40 10.99 -6.79
C ARG A 151 8.79 10.73 -5.42
N VAL A 152 7.67 10.03 -5.41
CA VAL A 152 7.02 9.51 -4.20
C VAL A 152 7.01 7.99 -4.29
N ASN A 153 7.58 7.34 -3.28
CA ASN A 153 7.38 5.92 -3.00
C ASN A 153 6.54 5.83 -1.73
N GLU A 154 5.32 5.32 -1.85
CA GLU A 154 4.40 5.18 -0.73
C GLU A 154 4.23 3.70 -0.39
N ARG A 155 4.45 3.36 0.87
CA ARG A 155 4.25 2.03 1.43
C ARG A 155 3.01 2.02 2.33
N PRO A 156 1.89 1.45 1.86
CA PRO A 156 0.74 1.16 2.73
C PRO A 156 0.98 -0.14 3.52
N GLU A 157 0.60 -0.16 4.79
CA GLU A 157 0.71 -1.37 5.61
C GLU A 157 -0.38 -1.47 6.70
N TYR A 158 -0.79 -2.70 6.99
CA TYR A 158 -1.62 -3.00 8.16
C TYR A 158 -0.76 -2.98 9.42
N VAL A 159 -1.23 -2.30 10.46
CA VAL A 159 -0.59 -2.31 11.78
C VAL A 159 -1.63 -2.62 12.84
N GLU A 160 -1.20 -3.28 13.91
CA GLU A 160 -2.03 -3.47 15.09
C GLU A 160 -1.25 -2.99 16.31
N ARG A 161 -1.84 -2.07 17.08
CA ARG A 161 -1.25 -1.51 18.31
C ARG A 161 -2.31 -1.51 19.39
N ASP A 162 -2.02 -2.06 20.56
CA ASP A 162 -2.96 -2.13 21.69
C ASP A 162 -4.36 -2.68 21.32
N ARG A 163 -4.38 -3.71 20.46
CA ARG A 163 -5.61 -4.34 19.90
C ARG A 163 -6.45 -3.43 19.01
N GLN A 164 -5.91 -2.29 18.61
CA GLN A 164 -6.49 -1.41 17.61
C GLN A 164 -5.86 -1.68 16.26
N ARG A 165 -6.73 -1.91 15.28
CA ARG A 165 -6.36 -2.06 13.88
C ARG A 165 -6.07 -0.69 13.29
N GLY A 166 -4.98 -0.57 12.56
CA GLY A 166 -4.52 0.69 12.00
C GLY A 166 -4.06 0.54 10.57
N PHE A 167 -3.99 1.68 9.90
CA PHE A 167 -3.48 1.80 8.55
C PHE A 167 -2.29 2.76 8.55
N GLU A 168 -1.11 2.22 8.32
CA GLU A 168 0.13 2.99 8.23
C GLU A 168 0.48 3.29 6.78
N ARG A 169 0.92 4.52 6.52
CA ARG A 169 1.40 4.96 5.20
C ARG A 169 2.74 5.63 5.37
N THR A 170 3.79 5.04 4.83
CA THR A 170 5.14 5.62 4.85
C THR A 170 5.47 6.21 3.50
N PHE A 171 5.88 7.47 3.46
CA PHE A 171 6.21 8.18 2.23
C PHE A 171 7.71 8.45 2.16
N THR A 172 8.35 7.99 1.09
CA THR A 172 9.70 8.41 0.73
C THR A 172 9.61 9.41 -0.41
N ILE A 173 10.11 10.62 -0.16
CA ILE A 173 10.16 11.70 -1.13
C ILE A 173 11.60 11.83 -1.64
N GLU A 174 11.77 11.78 -2.96
CA GLU A 174 13.07 11.91 -3.62
C GLU A 174 13.00 13.02 -4.67
N ASN A 175 14.13 13.69 -4.92
CA ASN A 175 14.26 14.77 -5.90
C ASN A 175 13.34 15.98 -5.65
N ALA A 176 12.91 16.19 -4.40
CA ALA A 176 12.30 17.45 -3.99
C ALA A 176 13.37 18.55 -4.02
N PRO A 177 13.16 19.67 -4.73
CA PRO A 177 14.07 20.80 -4.69
C PRO A 177 14.19 21.39 -3.28
N GLU A 178 15.31 22.04 -3.00
CA GLU A 178 15.52 22.70 -1.71
C GLU A 178 14.44 23.78 -1.47
N GLY A 179 13.92 23.86 -0.24
CA GLY A 179 12.89 24.83 0.12
C GLY A 179 11.49 24.53 -0.42
N VAL A 180 11.28 23.34 -0.99
CA VAL A 180 9.95 22.87 -1.42
C VAL A 180 9.22 22.18 -0.28
N GLU A 181 7.95 22.53 -0.11
CA GLU A 181 7.00 21.85 0.76
C GLU A 181 6.06 20.99 -0.08
N VAL A 182 6.02 19.69 0.21
CA VAL A 182 5.09 18.73 -0.41
C VAL A 182 4.01 18.41 0.61
N SER A 183 2.75 18.66 0.26
CA SER A 183 1.60 18.50 1.14
C SER A 183 0.60 17.49 0.57
N LEU A 184 0.01 16.69 1.47
CA LEU A 184 -1.03 15.71 1.15
C LEU A 184 -2.33 16.10 1.85
N HIS A 185 -3.34 16.45 1.06
CA HIS A 185 -4.71 16.66 1.55
C HIS A 185 -5.41 15.31 1.68
N THR A 186 -5.85 14.99 2.90
CA THR A 186 -6.57 13.75 3.19
C THR A 186 -7.68 14.02 4.20
N ASN A 187 -8.81 13.33 4.06
CA ASN A 187 -9.71 13.14 5.19
C ASN A 187 -9.15 12.01 6.09
N VAL A 188 -9.71 11.92 7.28
CA VAL A 188 -9.50 10.80 8.20
C VAL A 188 -10.88 10.37 8.69
N ALA A 189 -11.11 9.06 8.79
CA ALA A 189 -12.40 8.50 9.16
C ALA A 189 -12.20 7.21 9.97
N SER A 190 -13.26 6.79 10.69
CA SER A 190 -13.26 5.59 11.54
C SER A 190 -12.16 5.58 12.60
N ILE A 191 -11.83 6.76 13.13
CA ILE A 191 -10.87 6.92 14.22
C ILE A 191 -11.62 7.15 15.53
N ALA A 192 -11.30 6.34 16.54
CA ALA A 192 -11.96 6.39 17.85
C ALA A 192 -11.61 7.67 18.63
N ASP A 193 -10.37 8.15 18.53
CA ASP A 193 -9.88 9.34 19.23
C ASP A 193 -8.81 10.03 18.36
N PRO A 194 -8.82 11.38 18.22
CA PRO A 194 -7.79 12.12 17.48
C PRO A 194 -6.33 11.80 17.88
N VAL A 195 -6.07 11.36 19.12
CA VAL A 195 -4.73 10.94 19.56
C VAL A 195 -4.18 9.76 18.76
N ASN A 196 -5.04 8.97 18.11
CA ASN A 196 -4.65 7.83 17.28
C ASN A 196 -4.18 8.25 15.88
N ILE A 197 -4.18 9.55 15.57
CA ILE A 197 -3.61 10.09 14.33
C ILE A 197 -2.15 10.48 14.62
N GLU A 198 -1.22 9.64 14.17
CA GLU A 198 0.21 9.87 14.30
C GLU A 198 0.83 10.22 12.95
N THR A 199 1.71 11.23 12.93
CA THR A 199 2.51 11.57 11.75
C THR A 199 3.82 12.25 12.18
N ASP A 200 4.88 12.04 11.40
CA ASP A 200 6.14 12.77 11.50
C ASP A 200 6.17 14.02 10.60
N GLY A 201 5.11 14.25 9.82
CA GLY A 201 4.89 15.46 9.03
C GLY A 201 4.23 16.58 9.82
N ALA A 202 4.16 17.77 9.21
CA ALA A 202 3.37 18.87 9.76
C ALA A 202 1.87 18.59 9.57
N TRP A 203 1.13 18.50 10.68
CA TRP A 203 -0.32 18.29 10.65
C TRP A 203 -1.08 19.62 10.73
N LYS A 204 -1.99 19.85 9.78
CA LYS A 204 -2.91 20.99 9.78
C LYS A 204 -4.34 20.49 9.58
N GLN A 205 -5.16 20.62 10.62
CA GLN A 205 -6.58 20.31 10.56
C GLN A 205 -7.35 21.46 9.88
N GLU A 206 -8.05 21.17 8.80
CA GLU A 206 -8.86 22.17 8.08
C GLU A 206 -10.33 22.16 8.51
N ALA A 207 -10.89 20.97 8.76
CA ALA A 207 -12.27 20.78 9.19
C ALA A 207 -12.42 19.51 10.04
N VAL A 208 -13.45 19.47 10.88
CA VAL A 208 -13.88 18.27 11.62
C VAL A 208 -15.39 18.18 11.51
N GLU A 209 -15.86 17.02 11.07
CA GLU A 209 -17.28 16.68 11.06
C GLU A 209 -17.48 15.51 12.02
N SER A 210 -18.39 15.66 12.97
CA SER A 210 -18.85 14.54 13.79
C SER A 210 -19.90 13.77 13.00
N LEU A 211 -19.69 12.47 12.85
CA LEU A 211 -20.74 11.60 12.35
C LEU A 211 -21.86 11.57 13.41
N PRO A 212 -23.11 11.87 13.05
CA PRO A 212 -24.22 11.71 13.97
C PRO A 212 -24.31 10.24 14.35
N THR A 213 -24.16 9.95 15.64
CA THR A 213 -24.50 8.64 16.20
C THR A 213 -26.02 8.61 16.41
N ASP A 214 -26.65 7.44 16.18
CA ASP A 214 -28.10 7.27 16.36
C ASP A 214 -28.61 7.66 17.77
N ASP A 215 -27.69 7.86 18.73
CA ASP A 215 -27.98 8.16 20.13
C ASP A 215 -27.77 9.64 20.54
N ASP A 216 -27.46 10.57 19.62
CA ASP A 216 -27.29 12.01 19.95
C ASP A 216 -26.24 12.30 21.06
N LEU A 217 -25.38 11.31 21.35
CA LEU A 217 -24.29 11.43 22.32
C LEU A 217 -23.06 11.97 21.59
N ARG A 218 -22.83 13.26 21.74
CA ARG A 218 -21.59 13.92 21.33
C ARG A 218 -20.45 13.48 22.26
N ALA A 219 -19.42 12.87 21.70
CA ALA A 219 -18.09 12.79 22.32
C ALA A 219 -17.32 14.07 22.01
#